data_AF-A0AAJ7W1F5-F1
#
_entry.id   AF-A0AAJ7W1F5-F1
#
_cell.length_a   1.000
_cell.length_b   1.000
_cell.length_c   1.000
_cell.angle_alpha   90.00
_cell.angle_beta   90.00
_cell.angle_gamma   90.00
#
_symmetry.space_group_name_H-M   'P 1'
#
loop_
_entity.id
_entity.type
_entity.pdbx_description
1 polymer ?
#
loop_
_entity_poly.entity_id
_entity_poly.type
_entity_poly.pdbx_seq_one_letter_code
_entity_poly.pdbx_strand_id
1 'polypeptide(L)'
;MEFEDDFFFEEDKILTDNSLLPAEDPLETDANRWLQNDDRNILTTVPLASVELHQLAMMEDRIPDVELIAQDQSAAILQPPNCQLGMTITSGSVTIQKDSSNLIGISIGGGAPLCPCLYIVQVFDNTPAALEGTLQSGDELVAVNGASVKGKTKVEVAKMIQACDTQVNINYNKLHADPRQGRTLDIALKKVKHRLVEGMGSATADALGLSRAILCNDALVQRLAALQRTENLYRGLVAHAKATLRAFFDLTQIYKAFGDTFAAIGVREPQPRASEAFRQFGEQHRQMEKFGVTMLKSVKPILSDLGTYLHKAIPDTRLTISKYADAKFEYLSYCLKVKELDDEEQSYAALQEPLYRVETGNYEYRLVLRCRQEARARFAKLRSDVLVKLELLDNKHVQDVVWQLQKFASGLAKYHANTKDLLSTVTLFPVEVDLSQTAFQYKSAGQQSSVESEDGDYEADEKVDENDDSLMPSTGNLISTDIDEM
;
A
#
# COMPACT_ATOMS: atom_id res chain seq x y z
N MET A 1 -27.97 -34.34 -24.01
CA MET A 1 -28.59 -33.46 -23.01
C MET A 1 -27.46 -33.09 -22.09
N GLU A 2 -26.74 -32.06 -22.50
CA GLU A 2 -25.61 -31.52 -21.75
C GLU A 2 -26.09 -31.01 -20.38
N PHE A 3 -25.27 -31.23 -19.36
CA PHE A 3 -25.32 -30.43 -18.15
C PHE A 3 -24.39 -29.25 -18.40
N GLU A 4 -24.91 -28.04 -18.34
CA GLU A 4 -24.06 -26.84 -18.32
C GLU A 4 -23.35 -26.76 -16.97
N ASP A 5 -22.09 -26.31 -16.98
CA ASP A 5 -21.28 -26.19 -15.76
C ASP A 5 -21.78 -25.03 -14.89
N ASP A 6 -22.66 -25.32 -13.94
CA ASP A 6 -23.02 -24.45 -12.80
C ASP A 6 -21.84 -24.27 -11.80
N PHE A 7 -20.62 -24.08 -12.32
CA PHE A 7 -19.44 -23.62 -11.59
C PHE A 7 -19.45 -22.08 -11.43
N PHE A 8 -20.63 -21.49 -11.31
CA PHE A 8 -20.83 -20.05 -11.09
C PHE A 8 -20.93 -19.75 -9.59
N PHE A 9 -20.14 -18.78 -9.13
CA PHE A 9 -20.32 -18.18 -7.81
C PHE A 9 -21.56 -17.25 -7.85
N GLU A 10 -22.72 -17.76 -7.45
CA GLU A 10 -23.96 -16.94 -7.40
C GLU A 10 -23.83 -15.72 -6.45
N GLU A 11 -22.96 -15.81 -5.44
CA GLU A 11 -22.68 -14.74 -4.47
C GLU A 11 -22.10 -13.47 -5.12
N ASP A 12 -21.41 -13.55 -6.26
CA ASP A 12 -20.85 -12.38 -6.96
C ASP A 12 -21.89 -11.63 -7.83
N LYS A 13 -23.07 -12.21 -8.12
CA LYS A 13 -24.16 -11.51 -8.85
C LYS A 13 -24.87 -10.45 -8.01
N ILE A 14 -24.65 -10.41 -6.70
CA ILE A 14 -25.37 -9.54 -5.75
C ILE A 14 -24.80 -8.09 -5.76
N LEU A 15 -23.65 -7.85 -6.39
CA LEU A 15 -22.94 -6.56 -6.36
C LEU A 15 -23.14 -5.65 -7.59
N THR A 16 -23.99 -6.02 -8.55
CA THR A 16 -24.16 -5.27 -9.81
C THR A 16 -25.49 -4.53 -9.98
N ASP A 17 -26.49 -4.76 -9.12
CA ASP A 17 -27.74 -3.97 -9.15
C ASP A 17 -27.78 -2.93 -8.03
N ASN A 18 -27.22 -1.76 -8.34
CA ASN A 18 -27.44 -0.54 -7.58
C ASN A 18 -27.96 0.55 -8.54
N SER A 19 -29.08 0.23 -9.19
CA SER A 19 -29.73 1.06 -10.20
C SER A 19 -30.43 2.28 -9.59
N LEU A 20 -29.67 3.36 -9.29
CA LEU A 20 -30.15 4.76 -9.29
C LEU A 20 -29.03 5.79 -8.97
N LEU A 21 -28.50 6.42 -10.02
CA LEU A 21 -28.33 7.88 -10.18
C LEU A 21 -27.66 8.18 -11.54
N PRO A 22 -27.99 9.27 -12.25
CA PRO A 22 -27.31 9.63 -13.50
C PRO A 22 -25.87 10.12 -13.24
N ALA A 23 -24.96 9.84 -14.19
CA ALA A 23 -23.69 10.53 -14.25
C ALA A 23 -23.86 11.90 -14.92
N GLU A 24 -23.27 12.94 -14.35
CA GLU A 24 -23.02 14.22 -15.02
C GLU A 24 -21.53 14.28 -15.39
N ASP A 25 -21.22 14.70 -16.62
CA ASP A 25 -19.84 14.76 -17.14
C ASP A 25 -19.03 15.90 -16.50
N PRO A 26 -17.83 15.65 -15.96
CA PRO A 26 -16.87 16.69 -15.64
C PRO A 26 -16.23 17.20 -16.94
N LEU A 27 -16.43 18.49 -17.24
CA LEU A 27 -15.78 19.17 -18.38
C LEU A 27 -14.25 19.12 -18.26
N GLU A 28 -13.58 18.76 -19.36
CA GLU A 28 -12.15 19.03 -19.52
C GLU A 28 -11.90 20.54 -19.66
N THR A 29 -10.93 21.08 -18.91
CA THR A 29 -10.39 22.43 -19.14
C THR A 29 -8.87 22.44 -19.02
N ASP A 30 -8.21 22.98 -20.04
CA ASP A 30 -6.75 23.05 -20.24
C ASP A 30 -5.91 23.34 -18.98
N ALA A 31 -5.00 22.41 -18.66
CA ALA A 31 -3.87 22.65 -17.76
C ALA A 31 -2.56 21.91 -18.14
N ASN A 32 -2.52 21.22 -19.30
CA ASN A 32 -1.38 20.40 -19.76
C ASN A 32 -0.79 20.85 -21.12
N ARG A 33 -0.78 22.16 -21.36
CA ARG A 33 0.17 22.82 -22.28
C ARG A 33 1.28 23.46 -21.45
N TRP A 34 2.44 23.71 -22.07
CA TRP A 34 3.69 24.15 -21.41
C TRP A 34 4.41 23.07 -20.57
N LEU A 35 4.98 22.06 -21.24
CA LEU A 35 6.39 21.63 -21.07
C LEU A 35 6.69 20.39 -21.94
N GLN A 36 6.83 20.61 -23.25
CA GLN A 36 7.51 19.71 -24.17
C GLN A 36 8.45 20.55 -25.05
N ASN A 37 9.58 19.94 -25.44
CA ASN A 37 10.69 20.52 -26.22
C ASN A 37 11.49 21.63 -25.51
N ASP A 38 12.63 21.27 -24.91
CA ASP A 38 13.93 21.78 -25.39
C ASP A 38 15.04 20.76 -25.06
N ASP A 39 15.53 20.03 -26.06
CA ASP A 39 16.64 19.08 -25.93
C ASP A 39 17.98 19.79 -26.16
N ARG A 40 18.72 20.10 -25.08
CA ARG A 40 20.13 20.53 -25.19
C ARG A 40 21.02 19.89 -24.13
N ASN A 41 22.04 19.20 -24.62
CA ASN A 41 23.16 18.69 -23.82
C ASN A 41 23.88 19.83 -23.08
N ILE A 42 24.02 19.71 -21.76
CA ILE A 42 25.16 20.26 -21.02
C ILE A 42 25.78 19.12 -20.21
N LEU A 43 27.04 18.81 -20.52
CA LEU A 43 27.80 17.72 -19.93
C LEU A 43 28.53 18.18 -18.66
N THR A 44 28.18 17.64 -17.50
CA THR A 44 29.01 17.79 -16.28
C THR A 44 29.13 16.44 -15.56
N THR A 45 30.37 15.96 -15.39
CA THR A 45 30.69 14.61 -14.92
C THR A 45 31.25 14.59 -13.50
N VAL A 46 30.49 14.04 -12.55
CA VAL A 46 30.93 13.70 -11.18
C VAL A 46 30.32 12.31 -10.85
N PRO A 47 31.06 11.36 -10.25
CA PRO A 47 30.82 9.94 -10.52
C PRO A 47 29.68 9.27 -9.72
N LEU A 48 29.07 8.27 -10.35
CA LEU A 48 28.10 7.35 -9.76
C LEU A 48 28.80 6.34 -8.84
N ALA A 49 28.70 6.54 -7.53
CA ALA A 49 29.13 5.55 -6.53
C ALA A 49 28.27 5.65 -5.24
N SER A 50 28.04 4.51 -4.58
CA SER A 50 27.42 4.41 -3.24
C SER A 50 25.90 4.65 -3.11
N VAL A 51 25.07 3.97 -3.92
CA VAL A 51 23.62 3.79 -3.61
C VAL A 51 23.17 2.32 -3.70
N GLU A 52 24.07 1.36 -3.50
CA GLU A 52 23.77 -0.09 -3.47
C GLU A 52 24.23 -0.76 -2.17
N LEU A 53 23.68 -0.34 -1.02
CA LEU A 53 23.98 -1.02 0.27
C LEU A 53 22.92 -0.84 1.38
N HIS A 54 21.66 -0.57 1.02
CA HIS A 54 20.57 -0.43 2.00
C HIS A 54 19.20 -0.99 1.60
N GLN A 55 19.11 -1.73 0.50
CA GLN A 55 17.85 -2.33 0.02
C GLN A 55 17.83 -3.88 0.09
N LEU A 56 18.99 -4.52 0.28
CA LEU A 56 19.12 -5.98 0.47
C LEU A 56 18.89 -6.43 1.93
N ALA A 57 19.27 -5.61 2.91
CA ALA A 57 19.27 -5.96 4.34
C ALA A 57 17.88 -6.00 5.03
N MET A 58 16.80 -6.20 4.26
CA MET A 58 15.40 -6.16 4.74
C MET A 58 14.51 -7.27 4.11
N MET A 59 15.11 -8.28 3.46
CA MET A 59 14.39 -9.39 2.80
C MET A 59 14.79 -10.79 3.28
N GLU A 60 15.74 -10.89 4.21
CA GLU A 60 15.98 -12.11 4.99
C GLU A 60 15.10 -12.05 6.27
N ASP A 61 14.57 -13.21 6.71
CA ASP A 61 13.54 -13.42 7.77
C ASP A 61 12.05 -13.53 7.34
N ARG A 62 11.75 -14.21 6.23
CA ARG A 62 10.37 -14.67 5.90
C ARG A 62 10.23 -16.11 5.38
N ILE A 63 11.02 -17.03 5.92
CA ILE A 63 10.64 -18.45 5.97
C ILE A 63 10.28 -18.73 7.44
N PRO A 64 9.00 -18.89 7.81
CA PRO A 64 8.65 -19.42 9.13
C PRO A 64 9.06 -20.90 9.17
N ASP A 65 9.66 -21.34 10.28
CA ASP A 65 10.17 -22.70 10.42
C ASP A 65 9.10 -23.75 10.11
N VAL A 66 9.36 -24.55 9.06
CA VAL A 66 8.59 -25.77 8.81
C VAL A 66 9.16 -26.82 9.75
N GLU A 67 8.53 -26.97 10.92
CA GLU A 67 8.90 -27.96 11.93
C GLU A 67 8.64 -29.39 11.41
N LEU A 68 9.57 -29.89 10.59
CA LEU A 68 9.58 -31.23 10.04
C LEU A 68 9.90 -32.22 11.16
N ILE A 69 8.86 -32.74 11.81
CA ILE A 69 8.97 -33.82 12.79
C ILE A 69 9.54 -35.06 12.09
N ALA A 70 10.84 -35.29 12.27
CA ALA A 70 11.50 -36.51 11.83
C ALA A 70 10.97 -37.69 12.63
N GLN A 71 10.20 -38.57 11.98
CA GLN A 71 9.81 -39.85 12.57
C GLN A 71 10.98 -40.83 12.49
N ASP A 72 11.56 -41.13 13.65
CA ASP A 72 12.69 -42.06 13.78
C ASP A 72 12.31 -43.49 13.37
N GLN A 73 13.17 -44.14 12.58
CA GLN A 73 12.92 -45.48 12.04
C GLN A 73 13.61 -46.55 12.90
N SER A 74 12.95 -46.99 13.97
CA SER A 74 13.38 -48.19 14.70
C SER A 74 12.23 -49.00 15.30
N ALA A 75 12.51 -50.27 15.61
CA ALA A 75 11.63 -51.27 16.24
C ALA A 75 10.39 -51.73 15.43
N ALA A 76 10.62 -52.58 14.41
CA ALA A 76 9.58 -53.51 13.94
C ALA A 76 9.36 -54.63 14.98
N ILE A 77 8.12 -54.80 15.47
CA ILE A 77 7.69 -55.94 16.29
C ILE A 77 6.39 -56.52 15.70
N LEU A 78 6.33 -57.84 15.57
CA LEU A 78 5.29 -58.56 14.83
C LEU A 78 3.94 -58.59 15.57
N GLN A 79 2.92 -57.96 15.00
CA GLN A 79 1.50 -58.26 15.25
C GLN A 79 0.71 -58.20 13.91
N PRO A 80 -0.39 -58.95 13.75
CA PRO A 80 -1.14 -59.00 12.50
C PRO A 80 -1.86 -57.67 12.19
N PRO A 81 -2.09 -57.33 10.91
CA PRO A 81 -2.60 -56.02 10.51
C PRO A 81 -4.10 -55.87 10.84
N ASN A 82 -4.39 -55.25 11.98
CA ASN A 82 -5.74 -54.84 12.33
C ASN A 82 -6.00 -53.44 11.73
N CYS A 83 -6.67 -53.38 10.58
CA CYS A 83 -6.91 -52.12 9.84
C CYS A 83 -7.88 -51.19 10.58
N GLN A 84 -7.36 -50.41 11.53
CA GLN A 84 -8.08 -49.35 12.22
C GLN A 84 -7.35 -48.01 12.05
N LEU A 85 -7.45 -47.44 10.84
CA LEU A 85 -7.35 -45.99 10.67
C LEU A 85 -8.59 -45.36 11.35
N GLY A 86 -8.45 -45.11 12.65
CA GLY A 86 -9.55 -44.81 13.56
C GLY A 86 -10.19 -43.44 13.32
N MET A 87 -11.02 -43.32 12.29
CA MET A 87 -12.00 -42.24 12.18
C MET A 87 -12.84 -42.23 13.46
N THR A 88 -12.67 -41.20 14.29
CA THR A 88 -13.59 -40.97 15.40
C THR A 88 -14.88 -40.41 14.81
N ILE A 89 -15.97 -41.17 14.93
CA ILE A 89 -17.27 -40.82 14.38
C ILE A 89 -18.24 -40.61 15.55
N THR A 90 -18.91 -39.46 15.56
CA THR A 90 -20.05 -39.23 16.46
C THR A 90 -21.33 -39.23 15.63
N SER A 91 -22.14 -40.27 15.77
CA SER A 91 -23.48 -40.30 15.17
C SER A 91 -24.40 -39.31 15.86
N GLY A 92 -25.23 -38.60 15.09
CA GLY A 92 -26.21 -37.65 15.58
C GLY A 92 -27.49 -37.63 14.75
N SER A 93 -28.45 -36.83 15.19
CA SER A 93 -29.71 -36.58 14.50
C SER A 93 -30.05 -35.09 14.66
N VAL A 94 -30.39 -34.45 13.55
CA VAL A 94 -30.77 -33.03 13.49
C VAL A 94 -32.10 -32.91 12.75
N THR A 95 -32.97 -31.99 13.18
CA THR A 95 -34.23 -31.70 12.48
C THR A 95 -34.17 -30.27 11.94
N ILE A 96 -34.08 -30.14 10.62
CA ILE A 96 -33.94 -28.87 9.91
C ILE A 96 -35.31 -28.52 9.31
N GLN A 97 -35.83 -27.33 9.61
CA GLN A 97 -36.99 -26.79 8.89
C GLN A 97 -36.56 -26.24 7.53
N LYS A 98 -37.40 -26.41 6.53
CA LYS A 98 -37.10 -25.99 5.15
C LYS A 98 -37.33 -24.50 4.94
N ASP A 99 -36.67 -23.97 3.91
CA ASP A 99 -36.97 -22.64 3.39
C ASP A 99 -38.27 -22.63 2.54
N SER A 100 -38.68 -21.44 2.10
CA SER A 100 -39.81 -21.23 1.19
C SER A 100 -39.65 -21.89 -0.19
N SER A 101 -38.45 -22.33 -0.53
CA SER A 101 -38.11 -23.01 -1.79
C SER A 101 -38.12 -24.54 -1.66
N ASN A 102 -38.55 -25.07 -0.51
CA ASN A 102 -38.56 -26.50 -0.18
C ASN A 102 -37.15 -27.14 -0.07
N LEU A 103 -36.12 -26.33 0.18
CA LEU A 103 -34.72 -26.74 0.31
C LEU A 103 -34.21 -26.63 1.75
N ILE A 104 -33.03 -27.22 1.98
CA ILE A 104 -32.26 -27.12 3.24
C ILE A 104 -30.85 -26.55 3.04
N GLY A 105 -30.36 -26.45 1.81
CA GLY A 105 -29.04 -25.87 1.49
C GLY A 105 -27.81 -26.75 1.73
N ILE A 106 -27.86 -28.04 1.35
CA ILE A 106 -26.68 -28.91 1.32
C ILE A 106 -26.46 -29.52 -0.08
N SER A 107 -25.20 -29.71 -0.47
CA SER A 107 -24.77 -30.51 -1.62
C SER A 107 -24.28 -31.89 -1.16
N ILE A 108 -24.59 -32.94 -1.94
CA ILE A 108 -24.40 -34.35 -1.55
C ILE A 108 -23.48 -35.05 -2.56
N GLY A 109 -22.39 -35.65 -2.05
CA GLY A 109 -21.42 -36.45 -2.79
C GLY A 109 -21.45 -37.92 -2.41
N GLY A 110 -20.69 -38.73 -3.16
CA GLY A 110 -20.67 -40.19 -3.02
C GLY A 110 -21.99 -40.86 -3.39
N GLY A 111 -22.29 -41.96 -2.69
CA GLY A 111 -23.41 -42.85 -2.98
C GLY A 111 -23.13 -43.92 -4.03
N ALA A 112 -24.09 -44.83 -4.17
CA ALA A 112 -24.00 -45.96 -5.08
C ALA A 112 -23.94 -45.54 -6.56
N PRO A 113 -23.30 -46.33 -7.44
CA PRO A 113 -22.62 -47.59 -7.16
C PRO A 113 -21.17 -47.45 -6.64
N LEU A 114 -20.54 -46.27 -6.83
CA LEU A 114 -19.09 -46.11 -6.66
C LEU A 114 -18.64 -45.96 -5.20
N CYS A 115 -19.44 -45.33 -4.34
CA CYS A 115 -19.06 -45.04 -2.95
C CYS A 115 -20.08 -45.65 -1.96
N PRO A 116 -19.65 -46.36 -0.90
CA PRO A 116 -20.56 -47.03 0.03
C PRO A 116 -21.33 -46.08 0.97
N CYS A 117 -20.86 -44.82 1.11
CA CYS A 117 -21.46 -43.77 1.92
C CYS A 117 -21.86 -42.56 1.08
N LEU A 118 -22.80 -41.76 1.58
CA LEU A 118 -23.06 -40.40 1.08
C LEU A 118 -22.51 -39.40 2.09
N TYR A 119 -22.04 -38.24 1.61
CA TYR A 119 -21.47 -37.20 2.46
C TYR A 119 -21.79 -35.80 1.95
N ILE A 120 -21.72 -34.82 2.86
CA ILE A 120 -21.96 -33.41 2.55
C ILE A 120 -20.72 -32.82 1.86
N VAL A 121 -20.88 -32.34 0.63
CA VAL A 121 -19.82 -31.66 -0.14
C VAL A 121 -19.72 -30.18 0.23
N GLN A 122 -20.87 -29.57 0.46
CA GLN A 122 -20.99 -28.15 0.82
C GLN A 122 -22.29 -27.94 1.60
N VAL A 123 -22.22 -27.09 2.62
CA VAL A 123 -23.38 -26.38 3.16
C VAL A 123 -23.33 -24.97 2.57
N PHE A 124 -24.45 -24.45 2.08
CA PHE A 124 -24.52 -23.13 1.45
C PHE A 124 -24.83 -22.05 2.48
N ASP A 125 -24.14 -20.91 2.43
CA ASP A 125 -24.35 -19.83 3.40
C ASP A 125 -25.76 -19.23 3.28
N ASN A 126 -26.29 -18.69 4.39
CA ASN A 126 -27.67 -18.17 4.53
C ASN A 126 -28.82 -19.19 4.38
N THR A 127 -28.53 -20.48 4.22
CA THR A 127 -29.56 -21.54 4.12
C THR A 127 -29.93 -22.16 5.47
N PRO A 128 -31.07 -22.90 5.60
CA PRO A 128 -31.47 -23.49 6.88
C PRO A 128 -30.43 -24.41 7.53
N ALA A 129 -29.67 -25.19 6.76
CA ALA A 129 -28.59 -26.03 7.29
C ALA A 129 -27.38 -25.22 7.79
N ALA A 130 -27.09 -24.05 7.19
CA ALA A 130 -26.04 -23.15 7.69
C ALA A 130 -26.48 -22.39 8.95
N LEU A 131 -27.76 -22.01 9.04
CA LEU A 131 -28.34 -21.32 10.20
C LEU A 131 -28.49 -22.25 11.42
N GLU A 132 -28.76 -23.54 11.18
CA GLU A 132 -28.79 -24.57 12.22
C GLU A 132 -27.36 -25.00 12.64
N GLY A 133 -26.44 -25.14 11.68
CA GLY A 133 -24.99 -25.21 11.92
C GLY A 133 -24.43 -26.55 12.42
N THR A 134 -25.25 -27.57 12.69
CA THR A 134 -24.78 -28.90 13.09
C THR A 134 -24.18 -29.67 11.92
N LEU A 135 -24.73 -29.51 10.71
CA LEU A 135 -24.24 -30.15 9.48
C LEU A 135 -23.05 -29.40 8.86
N GLN A 136 -22.06 -30.13 8.34
CA GLN A 136 -20.76 -29.56 8.00
C GLN A 136 -20.03 -30.41 6.94
N SER A 137 -19.32 -29.79 6.00
CA SER A 137 -18.73 -30.46 4.81
C SER A 137 -17.75 -31.56 5.20
N GLY A 138 -17.98 -32.78 4.70
CA GLY A 138 -17.26 -34.01 5.07
C GLY A 138 -18.04 -34.95 6.00
N ASP A 139 -19.13 -34.50 6.65
CA ASP A 139 -20.01 -35.36 7.44
C ASP A 139 -20.73 -36.39 6.54
N GLU A 140 -20.91 -37.61 7.03
CA GLU A 140 -21.62 -38.69 6.33
C GLU A 140 -23.14 -38.63 6.64
N LEU A 141 -23.97 -38.89 5.63
CA LEU A 141 -25.42 -39.01 5.75
C LEU A 141 -25.79 -40.49 5.92
N VAL A 142 -26.53 -40.81 6.98
CA VAL A 142 -26.84 -42.19 7.40
C VAL A 142 -28.32 -42.54 7.16
N ALA A 143 -29.23 -41.61 7.48
CA ALA A 143 -30.66 -41.75 7.22
C ALA A 143 -31.35 -40.38 7.05
N VAL A 144 -32.50 -40.38 6.37
CA VAL A 144 -33.40 -39.23 6.21
C VAL A 144 -34.79 -39.65 6.68
N ASN A 145 -35.36 -38.92 7.64
CA ASN A 145 -36.61 -39.27 8.35
C ASN A 145 -36.62 -40.73 8.84
N GLY A 146 -35.51 -41.20 9.40
CA GLY A 146 -35.33 -42.57 9.89
C GLY A 146 -35.14 -43.64 8.80
N ALA A 147 -35.36 -43.32 7.52
CA ALA A 147 -35.11 -44.23 6.41
C ALA A 147 -33.63 -44.18 5.99
N SER A 148 -32.91 -45.29 6.15
CA SER A 148 -31.49 -45.42 5.80
C SER A 148 -31.21 -45.00 4.35
N VAL A 149 -30.06 -44.34 4.13
CA VAL A 149 -29.58 -43.95 2.80
C VAL A 149 -28.42 -44.81 2.29
N LYS A 150 -27.93 -45.78 3.07
CA LYS A 150 -26.86 -46.69 2.65
C LYS A 150 -27.26 -47.44 1.38
N GLY A 151 -26.38 -47.44 0.37
CA GLY A 151 -26.61 -48.09 -0.93
C GLY A 151 -27.51 -47.32 -1.90
N LYS A 152 -27.94 -46.08 -1.58
CA LYS A 152 -28.66 -45.20 -2.49
C LYS A 152 -27.71 -44.29 -3.27
N THR A 153 -28.17 -43.80 -4.42
CA THR A 153 -27.53 -42.75 -5.21
C THR A 153 -27.74 -41.37 -4.57
N LYS A 154 -26.84 -40.41 -4.85
CA LYS A 154 -27.01 -39.01 -4.43
C LYS A 154 -28.33 -38.38 -4.91
N VAL A 155 -28.84 -38.80 -6.07
CA VAL A 155 -30.12 -38.33 -6.64
C VAL A 155 -31.33 -38.86 -5.86
N GLU A 156 -31.32 -40.11 -5.41
CA GLU A 156 -32.40 -40.67 -4.58
C GLU A 156 -32.46 -40.01 -3.21
N VAL A 157 -31.31 -39.72 -2.59
CA VAL A 157 -31.26 -39.03 -1.30
C VAL A 157 -31.74 -37.58 -1.42
N ALA A 158 -31.35 -36.87 -2.48
CA ALA A 158 -31.89 -35.54 -2.78
C ALA A 158 -33.41 -35.58 -2.94
N LYS A 159 -33.96 -36.56 -3.67
CA LYS A 159 -35.41 -36.77 -3.82
C LYS A 159 -36.11 -37.10 -2.49
N MET A 160 -35.50 -37.91 -1.62
CA MET A 160 -36.05 -38.19 -0.27
C MET A 160 -36.13 -36.93 0.58
N ILE A 161 -35.11 -36.07 0.55
CA ILE A 161 -35.09 -34.79 1.26
C ILE A 161 -36.15 -33.84 0.67
N GLN A 162 -36.25 -33.74 -0.66
CA GLN A 162 -37.25 -32.91 -1.35
C GLN A 162 -38.69 -33.34 -1.08
N ALA A 163 -38.96 -34.65 -0.98
CA ALA A 163 -40.30 -35.22 -0.75
C ALA A 163 -40.83 -35.09 0.68
N CYS A 164 -40.07 -34.49 1.60
CA CYS A 164 -40.55 -34.11 2.94
C CYS A 164 -41.23 -32.73 2.88
N ASP A 165 -42.33 -32.50 3.59
CA ASP A 165 -43.07 -31.23 3.51
C ASP A 165 -42.34 -30.04 4.17
N THR A 166 -42.39 -29.92 5.50
CA THR A 166 -41.94 -28.71 6.23
C THR A 166 -40.61 -28.88 6.96
N GLN A 167 -40.24 -30.11 7.31
CA GLN A 167 -39.03 -30.42 8.08
C GLN A 167 -38.40 -31.74 7.63
N VAL A 168 -37.08 -31.85 7.82
CA VAL A 168 -36.29 -33.04 7.52
C VAL A 168 -35.46 -33.40 8.73
N ASN A 169 -35.64 -34.61 9.25
CA ASN A 169 -34.71 -35.20 10.19
C ASN A 169 -33.58 -35.88 9.41
N ILE A 170 -32.33 -35.49 9.68
CA ILE A 170 -31.13 -36.09 9.09
C ILE A 170 -30.36 -36.78 10.20
N ASN A 171 -30.15 -38.08 10.05
CA ASN A 171 -29.18 -38.83 10.85
C ASN A 171 -27.82 -38.76 10.13
N TYR A 172 -26.79 -38.30 10.83
CA TYR A 172 -25.47 -38.06 10.28
C TYR A 172 -24.37 -38.68 11.14
N ASN A 173 -23.22 -38.94 10.52
CA ASN A 173 -21.99 -39.39 11.15
C ASN A 173 -20.96 -38.26 11.07
N LYS A 174 -20.69 -37.61 12.20
CA LYS A 174 -19.80 -36.45 12.29
C LYS A 174 -18.35 -36.85 12.00
N LEU A 175 -17.71 -36.15 11.06
CA LEU A 175 -16.30 -36.35 10.75
C LEU A 175 -15.41 -35.55 11.70
N HIS A 176 -14.81 -36.22 12.69
CA HIS A 176 -13.75 -35.62 13.51
C HIS A 176 -12.39 -35.70 12.80
N ALA A 177 -12.23 -34.83 11.81
CA ALA A 177 -10.96 -34.58 11.15
C ALA A 177 -10.06 -33.68 12.02
N ASP A 178 -8.77 -34.02 12.15
CA ASP A 178 -7.75 -33.08 12.63
C ASP A 178 -7.30 -32.20 11.45
N PRO A 179 -7.48 -30.87 11.50
CA PRO A 179 -7.04 -29.96 10.43
C PRO A 179 -5.54 -30.03 10.11
N ARG A 180 -4.70 -30.57 11.01
CA ARG A 180 -3.28 -30.85 10.74
C ARG A 180 -3.11 -31.90 9.63
N GLN A 181 -3.97 -32.93 9.57
CA GLN A 181 -3.89 -33.97 8.53
C GLN A 181 -4.14 -33.39 7.13
N GLY A 182 -5.01 -32.37 7.02
CA GLY A 182 -5.26 -31.67 5.77
C GLY A 182 -4.18 -30.65 5.36
N ARG A 183 -3.08 -30.51 6.11
CA ARG A 183 -1.97 -29.58 5.79
C ARG A 183 -0.79 -30.32 5.15
N THR A 184 -1.07 -30.94 4.00
CA THR A 184 -0.06 -31.70 3.24
C THR A 184 0.95 -30.77 2.54
N LEU A 185 2.11 -31.31 2.17
CA LEU A 185 3.10 -30.62 1.35
C LEU A 185 2.52 -30.17 -0.01
N ASP A 186 1.58 -30.94 -0.55
CA ASP A 186 0.85 -30.58 -1.78
C ASP A 186 0.04 -29.27 -1.62
N ILE A 187 -0.71 -29.13 -0.52
CA ILE A 187 -1.41 -27.87 -0.19
C ILE A 187 -0.42 -26.71 0.02
N ALA A 188 0.76 -26.96 0.61
CA ALA A 188 1.79 -25.94 0.77
C ALA A 188 2.39 -25.50 -0.59
N LEU A 189 2.69 -26.44 -1.49
CA LEU A 189 3.19 -26.15 -2.85
C LEU A 189 2.14 -25.40 -3.69
N LYS A 190 0.87 -25.82 -3.64
CA LYS A 190 -0.26 -25.09 -4.24
C LYS A 190 -0.33 -23.64 -3.71
N LYS A 191 -0.17 -23.44 -2.40
CA LYS A 191 -0.18 -22.12 -1.77
C LYS A 191 0.98 -21.23 -2.23
N VAL A 192 2.16 -21.81 -2.41
CA VAL A 192 3.32 -21.12 -3.03
C VAL A 192 3.02 -20.76 -4.48
N LYS A 193 2.46 -21.68 -5.29
CA LYS A 193 2.04 -21.40 -6.68
C LYS A 193 1.12 -20.18 -6.75
N HIS A 194 0.05 -20.15 -5.95
CA HIS A 194 -0.88 -19.03 -5.92
C HIS A 194 -0.22 -17.72 -5.50
N ARG A 195 0.68 -17.74 -4.50
CA ARG A 195 1.41 -16.55 -4.06
C ARG A 195 2.35 -15.98 -5.12
N LEU A 196 3.00 -16.83 -5.92
CA LEU A 196 3.84 -16.39 -7.05
C LEU A 196 2.99 -15.77 -8.16
N VAL A 197 1.92 -16.46 -8.57
CA VAL A 197 1.05 -16.07 -9.69
C VAL A 197 0.33 -14.74 -9.45
N GLU A 198 -0.04 -14.41 -8.21
CA GLU A 198 -0.68 -13.13 -7.87
C GLU A 198 0.22 -11.90 -8.19
N GLY A 199 1.55 -12.09 -8.17
CA GLY A 199 2.54 -11.05 -8.51
C GLY A 199 2.86 -10.92 -10.00
N MET A 200 2.23 -11.72 -10.87
CA MET A 200 2.60 -11.86 -12.28
C MET A 200 1.50 -11.31 -13.21
N GLY A 201 1.90 -10.58 -14.26
CA GLY A 201 0.98 -10.20 -15.33
C GLY A 201 0.48 -11.42 -16.10
N SER A 202 -0.76 -11.38 -16.64
CA SER A 202 -1.40 -12.55 -17.26
C SER A 202 -0.49 -13.22 -18.28
N ALA A 203 -0.05 -12.48 -19.31
CA ALA A 203 0.80 -13.03 -20.37
C ALA A 203 2.09 -13.71 -19.85
N THR A 204 2.63 -13.29 -18.70
CA THR A 204 3.79 -13.91 -18.07
C THR A 204 3.43 -15.21 -17.35
N ALA A 205 2.29 -15.25 -16.64
CA ALA A 205 1.78 -16.47 -16.02
C ALA A 205 1.35 -17.50 -17.08
N ASP A 206 0.64 -17.04 -18.11
CA ASP A 206 0.13 -17.84 -19.22
C ASP A 206 1.30 -18.44 -20.04
N ALA A 207 2.35 -17.65 -20.33
CA ALA A 207 3.58 -18.13 -21.00
C ALA A 207 4.41 -19.12 -20.15
N LEU A 208 4.22 -19.15 -18.84
CA LEU A 208 4.84 -20.10 -17.91
C LEU A 208 3.92 -21.28 -17.56
N GLY A 209 2.74 -21.39 -18.21
CA GLY A 209 1.76 -22.46 -17.97
C GLY A 209 1.08 -22.40 -16.59
N LEU A 210 1.17 -21.27 -15.88
CA LEU A 210 0.68 -21.12 -14.52
C LEU A 210 -0.76 -20.62 -14.49
N SER A 211 -1.72 -21.54 -14.63
CA SER A 211 -3.15 -21.25 -14.58
C SER A 211 -3.53 -20.45 -13.33
N ARG A 212 -4.05 -19.23 -13.57
CA ARG A 212 -4.47 -18.28 -12.53
C ARG A 212 -5.83 -18.70 -11.95
N ALA A 213 -6.06 -18.44 -10.66
CA ALA A 213 -7.40 -18.62 -10.09
C ALA A 213 -8.30 -17.43 -10.44
N ILE A 214 -9.60 -17.66 -10.61
CA ILE A 214 -10.58 -16.59 -10.91
C ILE A 214 -10.52 -15.47 -9.85
N LEU A 215 -10.35 -15.86 -8.57
CA LEU A 215 -10.23 -14.97 -7.42
C LEU A 215 -8.94 -14.11 -7.40
N CYS A 216 -8.02 -14.24 -8.37
CA CYS A 216 -6.79 -13.44 -8.43
C CYS A 216 -7.04 -11.95 -8.77
N ASN A 217 -8.13 -11.59 -9.47
CA ASN A 217 -8.46 -10.19 -9.76
C ASN A 217 -9.23 -9.52 -8.62
N ASP A 218 -8.66 -9.53 -7.42
CA ASP A 218 -9.32 -9.03 -6.20
C ASP A 218 -9.10 -7.53 -6.01
N ALA A 219 -10.19 -6.76 -5.94
CA ALA A 219 -10.16 -5.32 -5.72
C ALA A 219 -9.41 -4.90 -4.44
N LEU A 220 -9.30 -5.79 -3.44
CA LEU A 220 -8.49 -5.53 -2.24
C LEU A 220 -6.98 -5.47 -2.53
N VAL A 221 -6.48 -6.21 -3.53
CA VAL A 221 -5.08 -6.15 -3.96
C VAL A 221 -4.82 -4.84 -4.72
N GLN A 222 -5.79 -4.38 -5.52
CA GLN A 222 -5.72 -3.07 -6.16
C GLN A 222 -5.73 -1.92 -5.13
N ARG A 223 -6.53 -2.04 -4.05
CA ARG A 223 -6.49 -1.10 -2.91
C ARG A 223 -5.15 -1.12 -2.17
N LEU A 224 -4.48 -2.28 -2.04
CA LEU A 224 -3.12 -2.33 -1.48
C LEU A 224 -2.10 -1.55 -2.35
N ALA A 225 -2.20 -1.63 -3.69
CA ALA A 225 -1.36 -0.83 -4.58
C ALA A 225 -1.65 0.69 -4.48
N ALA A 226 -2.89 1.10 -4.21
CA ALA A 226 -3.23 2.49 -3.89
C ALA A 226 -2.66 2.93 -2.52
N LEU A 227 -2.77 2.09 -1.50
CA LEU A 227 -2.17 2.31 -0.18
C LEU A 227 -0.64 2.47 -0.25
N GLN A 228 0.04 1.70 -1.10
CA GLN A 228 1.49 1.78 -1.27
C GLN A 228 1.94 3.06 -2.00
N ARG A 229 1.15 3.57 -2.96
CA ARG A 229 1.36 4.92 -3.53
C ARG A 229 1.18 6.00 -2.45
N THR A 230 0.19 5.84 -1.58
CA THR A 230 -0.08 6.75 -0.46
C THR A 230 1.05 6.73 0.58
N GLU A 231 1.62 5.56 0.90
CA GLU A 231 2.81 5.43 1.77
C GLU A 231 3.99 6.25 1.23
N ASN A 232 4.26 6.16 -0.07
CA ASN A 232 5.36 6.89 -0.71
C ASN A 232 5.15 8.42 -0.70
N LEU A 233 3.92 8.89 -0.97
CA LEU A 233 3.57 10.32 -0.89
C LEU A 233 3.77 10.85 0.54
N TYR A 234 3.30 10.12 1.55
CA TYR A 234 3.50 10.48 2.96
C TYR A 234 4.97 10.48 3.37
N ARG A 235 5.76 9.51 2.89
CA ARG A 235 7.21 9.43 3.14
C ARG A 235 7.93 10.67 2.60
N GLY A 236 7.55 11.13 1.40
CA GLY A 236 8.01 12.40 0.82
C GLY A 236 7.57 13.61 1.66
N LEU A 237 6.28 13.71 2.00
CA LEU A 237 5.72 14.81 2.79
C LEU A 237 6.42 14.98 4.15
N VAL A 238 6.64 13.88 4.88
CA VAL A 238 7.35 13.88 6.18
C VAL A 238 8.81 14.26 6.01
N ALA A 239 9.49 13.79 4.96
CA ALA A 239 10.87 14.14 4.67
C ALA A 239 11.03 15.64 4.33
N HIS A 240 10.16 16.18 3.47
CA HIS A 240 10.18 17.60 3.11
C HIS A 240 9.81 18.49 4.29
N ALA A 241 8.73 18.20 5.03
CA ALA A 241 8.35 18.97 6.21
C ALA A 241 9.48 19.00 7.26
N LYS A 242 10.19 17.87 7.46
CA LYS A 242 11.37 17.79 8.33
C LYS A 242 12.53 18.64 7.81
N ALA A 243 12.79 18.66 6.50
CA ALA A 243 13.83 19.47 5.88
C ALA A 243 13.51 20.97 5.96
N THR A 244 12.27 21.38 5.66
CA THR A 244 11.81 22.77 5.80
C THR A 244 11.93 23.27 7.24
N LEU A 245 11.48 22.48 8.23
CA LEU A 245 11.60 22.84 9.64
C LEU A 245 13.06 22.88 10.13
N ARG A 246 13.96 22.11 9.49
CA ARG A 246 15.40 22.20 9.75
C ARG A 246 15.97 23.51 9.20
N ALA A 247 15.70 23.85 7.94
CA ALA A 247 16.13 25.11 7.33
C ALA A 247 15.60 26.34 8.08
N PHE A 248 14.33 26.32 8.54
CA PHE A 248 13.79 27.37 9.40
C PHE A 248 14.51 27.47 10.76
N PHE A 249 14.89 26.34 11.38
CA PHE A 249 15.69 26.36 12.62
C PHE A 249 17.07 26.98 12.37
N ASP A 250 17.76 26.54 11.33
CA ASP A 250 19.11 27.04 10.99
C ASP A 250 19.05 28.55 10.65
N LEU A 251 17.99 29.03 9.97
CA LEU A 251 17.69 30.45 9.75
C LEU A 251 17.45 31.23 11.06
N THR A 252 16.76 30.66 12.06
CA THR A 252 16.61 31.35 13.36
C THR A 252 17.93 31.51 14.10
N GLN A 253 18.88 30.59 13.94
CA GLN A 253 20.23 30.76 14.51
C GLN A 253 20.99 31.90 13.81
N ILE A 254 20.81 32.05 12.49
CA ILE A 254 21.37 33.17 11.71
C ILE A 254 20.79 34.51 12.18
N TYR A 255 19.47 34.63 12.38
CA TYR A 255 18.87 35.86 12.92
C TYR A 255 19.43 36.22 14.30
N LYS A 256 19.62 35.25 15.20
CA LYS A 256 20.27 35.50 16.49
C LYS A 256 21.70 36.05 16.32
N ALA A 257 22.50 35.43 15.45
CA ALA A 257 23.88 35.86 15.19
C ALA A 257 23.96 37.29 14.62
N PHE A 258 23.06 37.65 13.68
CA PHE A 258 22.91 39.03 13.23
C PHE A 258 22.52 39.98 14.36
N GLY A 259 21.54 39.60 15.18
CA GLY A 259 21.07 40.40 16.30
C GLY A 259 22.14 40.71 17.34
N ASP A 260 22.95 39.70 17.67
CA ASP A 260 24.10 39.84 18.58
C ASP A 260 25.23 40.69 17.95
N THR A 261 25.46 40.54 16.63
CA THR A 261 26.48 41.32 15.90
C THR A 261 26.10 42.80 15.77
N PHE A 262 24.88 43.12 15.34
CA PHE A 262 24.42 44.51 15.24
C PHE A 262 24.36 45.21 16.59
N ALA A 263 23.98 44.50 17.67
CA ALA A 263 24.07 45.04 19.02
C ALA A 263 25.53 45.36 19.43
N ALA A 264 26.49 44.51 19.07
CA ALA A 264 27.91 44.74 19.35
C ALA A 264 28.52 45.89 18.52
N ILE A 265 28.04 46.11 17.29
CA ILE A 265 28.40 47.28 16.46
C ILE A 265 27.80 48.55 17.09
N GLY A 266 26.50 48.56 17.40
CA GLY A 266 25.80 49.73 17.95
C GLY A 266 26.42 50.26 19.25
N VAL A 267 26.95 49.39 20.12
CA VAL A 267 27.66 49.79 21.35
C VAL A 267 29.03 50.43 21.09
N ARG A 268 29.62 50.23 19.91
CA ARG A 268 30.96 50.76 19.52
C ARG A 268 30.88 51.93 18.55
N GLU A 269 29.72 52.16 17.94
CA GLU A 269 29.50 53.18 16.92
C GLU A 269 29.51 54.60 17.52
N PRO A 270 30.45 55.49 17.15
CA PRO A 270 30.54 56.83 17.71
C PRO A 270 29.40 57.78 17.31
N GLN A 271 28.70 57.56 16.18
CA GLN A 271 27.58 58.40 15.78
C GLN A 271 26.27 57.96 16.48
N PRO A 272 25.65 58.78 17.35
CA PRO A 272 24.52 58.32 18.18
C PRO A 272 23.30 57.83 17.37
N ARG A 273 23.03 58.43 16.19
CA ARG A 273 21.93 58.01 15.31
C ARG A 273 22.19 56.65 14.65
N ALA A 274 23.43 56.34 14.30
CA ALA A 274 23.80 55.03 13.75
C ALA A 274 23.87 53.97 14.86
N SER A 275 24.44 54.31 16.02
CA SER A 275 24.43 53.48 17.24
C SER A 275 23.03 53.00 17.60
N GLU A 276 22.06 53.92 17.69
CA GLU A 276 20.66 53.59 17.99
C GLU A 276 20.00 52.77 16.88
N ALA A 277 20.26 53.07 15.60
CA ALA A 277 19.72 52.28 14.49
C ALA A 277 20.25 50.82 14.50
N PHE A 278 21.56 50.61 14.69
CA PHE A 278 22.14 49.27 14.84
C PHE A 278 21.58 48.54 16.08
N ARG A 279 21.39 49.24 17.20
CA ARG A 279 20.76 48.67 18.41
C ARG A 279 19.32 48.22 18.15
N GLN A 280 18.52 49.05 17.49
CA GLN A 280 17.14 48.72 17.13
C GLN A 280 17.08 47.53 16.15
N PHE A 281 17.89 47.55 15.09
CA PHE A 281 17.97 46.51 14.07
C PHE A 281 18.41 45.16 14.65
N GLY A 282 19.38 45.18 15.58
CA GLY A 282 19.83 44.01 16.32
C GLY A 282 18.75 43.38 17.21
N GLU A 283 17.93 44.20 17.88
CA GLU A 283 16.80 43.68 18.66
C GLU A 283 15.68 43.14 17.76
N GLN A 284 15.41 43.73 16.57
CA GLN A 284 14.44 43.14 15.62
C GLN A 284 14.83 41.70 15.27
N HIS A 285 16.12 41.49 14.93
CA HIS A 285 16.66 40.18 14.59
C HIS A 285 16.55 39.17 15.75
N ARG A 286 16.75 39.61 17.00
CA ARG A 286 16.49 38.78 18.20
C ARG A 286 15.01 38.49 18.42
N GLN A 287 14.08 39.38 18.07
CA GLN A 287 12.64 39.11 18.15
C GLN A 287 12.18 38.13 17.05
N MET A 288 12.75 38.22 15.85
CA MET A 288 12.53 37.25 14.77
C MET A 288 12.96 35.82 15.16
N GLU A 289 14.09 35.66 15.87
CA GLU A 289 14.46 34.36 16.47
C GLU A 289 13.41 33.85 17.46
N LYS A 290 12.97 34.68 18.41
CA LYS A 290 11.95 34.32 19.41
C LYS A 290 10.64 33.88 18.76
N PHE A 291 10.20 34.58 17.70
CA PHE A 291 9.02 34.20 16.92
C PHE A 291 9.21 32.89 16.17
N GLY A 292 10.36 32.70 15.50
CA GLY A 292 10.67 31.47 14.76
C GLY A 292 10.78 30.24 15.67
N VAL A 293 11.45 30.37 16.82
CA VAL A 293 11.52 29.31 17.85
C VAL A 293 10.13 28.99 18.41
N THR A 294 9.24 29.98 18.53
CA THR A 294 7.86 29.75 18.98
C THR A 294 7.02 29.03 17.92
N MET A 295 7.15 29.41 16.64
CA MET A 295 6.54 28.71 15.51
C MET A 295 7.03 27.25 15.47
N LEU A 296 8.34 27.02 15.48
CA LEU A 296 8.95 25.70 15.45
C LEU A 296 8.47 24.81 16.62
N LYS A 297 8.30 25.35 17.83
CA LYS A 297 7.71 24.62 18.97
C LYS A 297 6.27 24.19 18.71
N SER A 298 5.45 25.02 18.06
CA SER A 298 4.04 24.71 17.75
C SER A 298 3.86 23.76 16.56
N VAL A 299 4.80 23.76 15.61
CA VAL A 299 4.75 22.98 14.36
C VAL A 299 5.54 21.66 14.44
N LYS A 300 6.56 21.55 15.31
CA LYS A 300 7.32 20.30 15.50
C LYS A 300 6.46 19.04 15.82
N PRO A 301 5.37 19.10 16.62
CA PRO A 301 4.53 17.92 16.90
C PRO A 301 3.97 17.25 15.64
N ILE A 302 3.71 18.03 14.58
CA ILE A 302 3.13 17.57 13.32
C ILE A 302 3.95 16.42 12.69
N LEU A 303 5.28 16.45 12.83
CA LEU A 303 6.16 15.39 12.34
C LEU A 303 5.98 14.06 13.11
N SER A 304 5.61 14.13 14.40
CA SER A 304 5.33 12.94 15.23
C SER A 304 3.99 12.30 14.85
N ASP A 305 3.01 13.13 14.52
CA ASP A 305 1.65 12.70 14.19
C ASP A 305 1.62 12.07 12.77
N LEU A 306 2.18 12.76 11.77
CA LEU A 306 2.37 12.20 10.41
C LEU A 306 3.27 10.95 10.43
N GLY A 307 4.33 10.96 11.25
CA GLY A 307 5.18 9.79 11.48
C GLY A 307 4.44 8.61 12.12
N THR A 308 3.42 8.87 12.95
CA THR A 308 2.59 7.82 13.56
C THR A 308 1.70 7.14 12.52
N TYR A 309 1.14 7.89 11.57
CA TYR A 309 0.42 7.30 10.42
C TYR A 309 1.35 6.41 9.58
N LEU A 310 2.50 6.94 9.15
CA LEU A 310 3.47 6.25 8.30
C LEU A 310 4.10 5.02 8.95
N HIS A 311 4.44 5.08 10.25
CA HIS A 311 5.21 4.03 10.93
C HIS A 311 4.38 3.08 11.81
N LYS A 312 3.06 3.33 12.00
CA LYS A 312 2.17 2.42 12.76
C LYS A 312 0.90 2.05 11.99
N ALA A 313 0.16 3.02 11.44
CA ALA A 313 -1.14 2.76 10.84
C ALA A 313 -1.06 2.02 9.49
N ILE A 314 -0.18 2.47 8.57
CA ILE A 314 0.05 1.77 7.30
C ILE A 314 0.62 0.34 7.54
N PRO A 315 1.66 0.12 8.38
CA PRO A 315 2.18 -1.23 8.63
C PRO A 315 1.18 -2.23 9.22
N ASP A 316 0.30 -1.82 10.16
CA ASP A 316 -0.74 -2.71 10.70
C ASP A 316 -1.81 -3.07 9.66
N THR A 317 -2.21 -2.10 8.83
CA THR A 317 -3.14 -2.34 7.72
C THR A 317 -2.51 -3.30 6.70
N ARG A 318 -1.24 -3.09 6.32
CA ARG A 318 -0.47 -3.97 5.43
C ARG A 318 -0.29 -5.38 6.01
N LEU A 319 -0.05 -5.51 7.31
CA LEU A 319 -0.03 -6.81 8.00
C LEU A 319 -1.39 -7.51 7.95
N THR A 320 -2.49 -6.76 8.07
CA THR A 320 -3.85 -7.33 8.01
C THR A 320 -4.19 -7.83 6.60
N ILE A 321 -3.87 -7.05 5.56
CA ILE A 321 -4.02 -7.49 4.16
C ILE A 321 -3.11 -8.69 3.86
N SER A 322 -1.90 -8.73 4.42
CA SER A 322 -0.98 -9.88 4.29
C SER A 322 -1.54 -11.16 4.92
N LYS A 323 -2.29 -11.08 6.03
CA LYS A 323 -2.98 -12.22 6.64
C LYS A 323 -4.17 -12.69 5.79
N TYR A 324 -4.95 -11.74 5.27
CA TYR A 324 -6.05 -12.02 4.34
C TYR A 324 -5.56 -12.75 3.07
N ALA A 325 -4.51 -12.24 2.42
CA ALA A 325 -3.93 -12.87 1.23
C ALA A 325 -3.42 -14.30 1.53
N ASP A 326 -2.81 -14.53 2.69
CA ASP A 326 -2.34 -15.86 3.06
C ASP A 326 -3.49 -16.86 3.33
N ALA A 327 -4.61 -16.40 3.90
CA ALA A 327 -5.83 -17.20 4.05
C ALA A 327 -6.54 -17.44 2.70
N LYS A 328 -6.57 -16.45 1.81
CA LYS A 328 -7.04 -16.57 0.41
C LYS A 328 -6.27 -17.66 -0.32
N PHE A 329 -4.94 -17.68 -0.24
CA PHE A 329 -4.13 -18.72 -0.88
C PHE A 329 -4.26 -20.10 -0.21
N GLU A 330 -4.50 -20.17 1.12
CA GLU A 330 -4.85 -21.43 1.80
C GLU A 330 -6.17 -22.00 1.25
N TYR A 331 -7.23 -21.17 1.17
CA TYR A 331 -8.54 -21.55 0.63
C TYR A 331 -8.47 -21.99 -0.83
N LEU A 332 -7.81 -21.21 -1.70
CA LEU A 332 -7.64 -21.55 -3.12
C LEU A 332 -6.89 -22.87 -3.34
N SER A 333 -5.91 -23.18 -2.47
CA SER A 333 -5.19 -24.45 -2.53
C SER A 333 -6.09 -25.64 -2.22
N TYR A 334 -7.02 -25.49 -1.26
CA TYR A 334 -8.05 -26.50 -0.99
C TYR A 334 -9.07 -26.61 -2.11
N CYS A 335 -9.51 -25.50 -2.72
CA CYS A 335 -10.40 -25.55 -3.90
C CYS A 335 -9.76 -26.28 -5.09
N LEU A 336 -8.48 -26.02 -5.37
CA LEU A 336 -7.72 -26.73 -6.40
C LEU A 336 -7.57 -28.22 -6.08
N LYS A 337 -7.29 -28.58 -4.80
CA LYS A 337 -7.18 -29.99 -4.41
C LYS A 337 -8.50 -30.75 -4.48
N VAL A 338 -9.63 -30.11 -4.16
CA VAL A 338 -10.96 -30.72 -4.37
C VAL A 338 -11.16 -31.00 -5.86
N LYS A 339 -10.92 -30.02 -6.74
CA LYS A 339 -11.06 -30.23 -8.19
C LYS A 339 -10.15 -31.35 -8.72
N GLU A 340 -8.88 -31.43 -8.30
CA GLU A 340 -8.00 -32.53 -8.70
C GLU A 340 -8.55 -33.92 -8.31
N LEU A 341 -9.21 -34.03 -7.14
CA LEU A 341 -9.82 -35.27 -6.68
C LEU A 341 -11.17 -35.56 -7.34
N ASP A 342 -11.90 -34.53 -7.79
CA ASP A 342 -13.10 -34.66 -8.62
C ASP A 342 -12.73 -35.12 -10.05
N ASP A 343 -11.73 -34.47 -10.67
CA ASP A 343 -11.21 -34.78 -12.01
C ASP A 343 -10.59 -36.20 -12.04
N GLU A 344 -9.94 -36.64 -10.95
CA GLU A 344 -9.49 -38.04 -10.75
C GLU A 344 -10.69 -39.00 -10.70
N GLU A 345 -11.69 -38.74 -9.86
CA GLU A 345 -12.86 -39.61 -9.68
C GLU A 345 -13.66 -39.75 -11.00
N GLN A 346 -13.79 -38.65 -11.77
CA GLN A 346 -14.40 -38.65 -13.09
C GLN A 346 -13.57 -39.42 -14.14
N SER A 347 -12.23 -39.34 -14.07
CA SER A 347 -11.34 -40.07 -14.98
C SER A 347 -11.41 -41.60 -14.77
N TYR A 348 -11.36 -42.05 -13.51
CA TYR A 348 -11.54 -43.47 -13.17
C TYR A 348 -12.94 -43.99 -13.54
N ALA A 349 -13.98 -43.19 -13.28
CA ALA A 349 -15.36 -43.53 -13.69
C ALA A 349 -15.52 -43.65 -15.22
N ALA A 350 -14.84 -42.81 -16.01
CA ALA A 350 -14.85 -42.89 -17.47
C ALA A 350 -14.12 -44.15 -18.01
N LEU A 351 -13.06 -44.60 -17.32
CA LEU A 351 -12.35 -45.85 -17.62
C LEU A 351 -13.08 -47.11 -17.10
N GLN A 352 -14.12 -46.94 -16.27
CA GLN A 352 -14.81 -48.01 -15.54
C GLN A 352 -13.90 -48.78 -14.55
N GLU A 353 -12.83 -48.14 -14.08
CA GLU A 353 -11.88 -48.72 -13.12
C GLU A 353 -12.24 -48.38 -11.67
N PRO A 354 -12.10 -49.32 -10.71
CA PRO A 354 -12.39 -49.06 -9.30
C PRO A 354 -11.31 -48.18 -8.64
N LEU A 355 -11.73 -47.05 -8.06
CA LEU A 355 -10.85 -46.15 -7.32
C LEU A 355 -10.93 -46.43 -5.82
N TYR A 356 -9.92 -47.10 -5.26
CA TYR A 356 -9.86 -47.55 -3.86
C TYR A 356 -10.20 -46.46 -2.81
N ARG A 357 -9.79 -45.21 -3.06
CA ARG A 357 -10.15 -44.02 -2.25
C ARG A 357 -11.67 -43.89 -2.09
N VAL A 358 -12.43 -44.08 -3.17
CA VAL A 358 -13.88 -43.92 -3.23
C VAL A 358 -14.59 -45.15 -2.66
N GLU A 359 -14.11 -46.36 -3.01
CA GLU A 359 -14.63 -47.64 -2.48
C GLU A 359 -14.56 -47.72 -0.95
N THR A 360 -13.55 -47.13 -0.34
CA THR A 360 -13.35 -47.10 1.13
C THR A 360 -14.09 -45.97 1.85
N GLY A 361 -14.94 -45.21 1.16
CA GLY A 361 -15.77 -44.15 1.76
C GLY A 361 -15.17 -42.74 1.70
N ASN A 362 -14.19 -42.53 0.81
CA ASN A 362 -13.67 -41.23 0.37
C ASN A 362 -13.15 -40.30 1.48
N TYR A 363 -12.46 -40.87 2.49
CA TYR A 363 -11.98 -40.13 3.67
C TYR A 363 -11.10 -38.92 3.33
N GLU A 364 -10.12 -39.06 2.43
CA GLU A 364 -9.22 -37.95 2.06
C GLU A 364 -10.01 -36.77 1.47
N TYR A 365 -10.92 -37.03 0.53
CA TYR A 365 -11.77 -36.00 -0.05
C TYR A 365 -12.62 -35.31 1.04
N ARG A 366 -13.24 -36.08 1.93
CA ARG A 366 -14.07 -35.56 3.04
C ARG A 366 -13.26 -34.73 4.05
N LEU A 367 -12.01 -35.11 4.32
CA LEU A 367 -11.03 -34.34 5.10
C LEU A 367 -10.68 -33.01 4.40
N VAL A 368 -10.37 -33.05 3.09
CA VAL A 368 -10.09 -31.86 2.28
C VAL A 368 -11.31 -30.93 2.22
N LEU A 369 -12.53 -31.46 2.11
CA LEU A 369 -13.79 -30.68 2.17
C LEU A 369 -13.97 -29.95 3.50
N ARG A 370 -13.66 -30.60 4.63
CA ARG A 370 -13.70 -29.95 5.95
C ARG A 370 -12.69 -28.80 6.01
N CYS A 371 -11.44 -29.04 5.63
CA CYS A 371 -10.40 -28.01 5.62
C CYS A 371 -10.73 -26.85 4.66
N ARG A 372 -11.37 -27.14 3.50
CA ARG A 372 -11.90 -26.13 2.57
C ARG A 372 -12.96 -25.24 3.23
N GLN A 373 -13.91 -25.82 3.98
CA GLN A 373 -14.95 -25.06 4.69
C GLN A 373 -14.35 -24.15 5.76
N GLU A 374 -13.42 -24.65 6.58
CA GLU A 374 -12.75 -23.80 7.56
C GLU A 374 -11.93 -22.68 6.92
N ALA A 375 -11.22 -22.98 5.82
CA ALA A 375 -10.46 -21.99 5.08
C ALA A 375 -11.36 -20.92 4.45
N ARG A 376 -12.54 -21.29 3.90
CA ARG A 376 -13.58 -20.35 3.43
C ARG A 376 -13.99 -19.40 4.57
N ALA A 377 -14.30 -19.94 5.74
CA ALA A 377 -14.71 -19.13 6.90
C ALA A 377 -13.60 -18.17 7.39
N ARG A 378 -12.33 -18.63 7.45
CA ARG A 378 -11.17 -17.79 7.79
C ARG A 378 -10.96 -16.68 6.75
N PHE A 379 -11.02 -17.02 5.47
CA PHE A 379 -10.90 -16.09 4.34
C PHE A 379 -12.00 -15.03 4.35
N ALA A 380 -13.27 -15.43 4.46
CA ALA A 380 -14.42 -14.54 4.44
C ALA A 380 -14.37 -13.53 5.59
N LYS A 381 -14.08 -13.98 6.82
CA LYS A 381 -13.89 -13.08 7.96
C LYS A 381 -12.77 -12.07 7.72
N LEU A 382 -11.60 -12.53 7.25
CA LEU A 382 -10.48 -11.64 6.99
C LEU A 382 -10.73 -10.65 5.84
N ARG A 383 -11.63 -10.98 4.89
CA ARG A 383 -12.09 -10.06 3.84
C ARG A 383 -12.86 -8.88 4.46
N SER A 384 -13.79 -9.16 5.37
CA SER A 384 -14.52 -8.14 6.13
C SER A 384 -13.59 -7.32 7.03
N ASP A 385 -12.70 -7.97 7.79
CA ASP A 385 -11.73 -7.29 8.67
C ASP A 385 -10.83 -6.32 7.87
N VAL A 386 -10.41 -6.69 6.66
CA VAL A 386 -9.60 -5.82 5.77
C VAL A 386 -10.41 -4.65 5.21
N LEU A 387 -11.65 -4.87 4.76
CA LEU A 387 -12.51 -3.80 4.26
C LEU A 387 -12.73 -2.71 5.31
N VAL A 388 -13.11 -3.10 6.53
CA VAL A 388 -13.33 -2.17 7.65
C VAL A 388 -12.03 -1.47 8.04
N LYS A 389 -10.88 -2.16 8.07
CA LYS A 389 -9.59 -1.50 8.38
C LYS A 389 -9.17 -0.49 7.31
N LEU A 390 -9.40 -0.76 6.02
CA LEU A 390 -9.10 0.21 4.96
C LEU A 390 -9.98 1.46 5.10
N GLU A 391 -11.29 1.29 5.30
CA GLU A 391 -12.22 2.40 5.50
C GLU A 391 -11.90 3.24 6.75
N LEU A 392 -11.52 2.59 7.87
CA LEU A 392 -11.08 3.30 9.08
C LEU A 392 -9.74 4.03 8.88
N LEU A 393 -8.84 3.48 8.06
CA LEU A 393 -7.57 4.14 7.72
C LEU A 393 -7.81 5.37 6.85
N ASP A 394 -8.63 5.25 5.80
CA ASP A 394 -8.93 6.32 4.84
C ASP A 394 -9.71 7.48 5.49
N ASN A 395 -10.73 7.18 6.30
CA ASN A 395 -11.47 8.20 7.06
C ASN A 395 -10.56 8.97 8.04
N LYS A 396 -9.66 8.26 8.74
CA LYS A 396 -8.71 8.90 9.65
C LYS A 396 -7.65 9.71 8.89
N HIS A 397 -7.13 9.18 7.79
CA HIS A 397 -6.13 9.82 6.93
C HIS A 397 -6.56 11.23 6.53
N VAL A 398 -7.78 11.41 6.01
CA VAL A 398 -8.23 12.71 5.51
C VAL A 398 -8.34 13.73 6.65
N GLN A 399 -8.93 13.34 7.78
CA GLN A 399 -9.11 14.24 8.94
C GLN A 399 -7.76 14.66 9.55
N ASP A 400 -6.85 13.70 9.79
CA ASP A 400 -5.53 13.99 10.34
C ASP A 400 -4.75 14.92 9.39
N VAL A 401 -4.67 14.62 8.08
CA VAL A 401 -3.86 15.41 7.14
C VAL A 401 -4.34 16.85 7.01
N VAL A 402 -5.65 17.08 6.87
CA VAL A 402 -6.18 18.45 6.73
C VAL A 402 -5.85 19.29 7.96
N TRP A 403 -6.04 18.74 9.17
CA TRP A 403 -5.70 19.46 10.41
C TRP A 403 -4.20 19.74 10.54
N GLN A 404 -3.36 18.77 10.22
CA GLN A 404 -1.90 18.93 10.27
C GLN A 404 -1.40 19.97 9.26
N LEU A 405 -1.89 19.96 8.01
CA LEU A 405 -1.51 20.95 7.00
C LEU A 405 -2.02 22.36 7.37
N GLN A 406 -3.26 22.47 7.84
CA GLN A 406 -3.82 23.75 8.30
C GLN A 406 -3.00 24.33 9.47
N LYS A 407 -2.59 23.49 10.43
CA LYS A 407 -1.76 23.88 11.58
C LYS A 407 -0.34 24.29 11.16
N PHE A 408 0.27 23.59 10.20
CA PHE A 408 1.57 23.95 9.62
C PHE A 408 1.51 25.32 8.93
N ALA A 409 0.53 25.53 8.04
CA ALA A 409 0.31 26.79 7.34
C ALA A 409 0.00 27.94 8.30
N SER A 410 -0.86 27.70 9.31
CA SER A 410 -1.21 28.71 10.33
C SER A 410 -0.01 29.12 11.18
N GLY A 411 0.89 28.19 11.51
CA GLY A 411 2.13 28.46 12.23
C GLY A 411 3.07 29.38 11.44
N LEU A 412 3.25 29.11 10.15
CA LEU A 412 4.03 29.96 9.24
C LEU A 412 3.37 31.32 9.02
N ALA A 413 2.06 31.37 8.74
CA ALA A 413 1.32 32.61 8.54
C ALA A 413 1.44 33.54 9.77
N LYS A 414 1.31 32.99 10.99
CA LYS A 414 1.51 33.74 12.23
C LYS A 414 2.95 34.24 12.41
N TYR A 415 3.95 33.42 12.06
CA TYR A 415 5.36 33.86 12.08
C TYR A 415 5.60 35.04 11.12
N HIS A 416 5.10 34.95 9.88
CA HIS A 416 5.28 36.01 8.88
C HIS A 416 4.47 37.27 9.20
N ALA A 417 3.26 37.15 9.75
CA ALA A 417 2.47 38.30 10.25
C ALA A 417 3.21 39.04 11.37
N ASN A 418 3.59 38.33 12.44
CA ASN A 418 4.38 38.90 13.55
C ASN A 418 5.68 39.58 13.05
N THR A 419 6.34 39.00 12.03
CA THR A 419 7.57 39.54 11.44
C THR A 419 7.31 40.79 10.60
N LYS A 420 6.23 40.83 9.82
CA LYS A 420 5.79 42.01 9.07
C LYS A 420 5.49 43.16 10.03
N ASP A 421 4.72 42.90 11.08
CA ASP A 421 4.30 43.92 12.04
C ASP A 421 5.54 44.52 12.74
N LEU A 422 6.43 43.66 13.24
CA LEU A 422 7.73 44.01 13.82
C LEU A 422 8.58 44.92 12.90
N LEU A 423 8.73 44.54 11.63
CA LEU A 423 9.49 45.33 10.65
C LEU A 423 8.81 46.67 10.32
N SER A 424 7.47 46.73 10.29
CA SER A 424 6.73 47.96 9.98
C SER A 424 6.82 49.03 11.07
N THR A 425 7.19 48.66 12.31
CA THR A 425 7.51 49.62 13.38
C THR A 425 8.85 50.37 13.20
N VAL A 426 9.70 50.01 12.23
CA VAL A 426 11.04 50.62 12.09
C VAL A 426 11.03 51.78 11.08
N THR A 427 11.12 53.02 11.58
CA THR A 427 11.27 54.23 10.75
C THR A 427 12.73 54.63 10.50
N LEU A 428 13.69 54.01 11.20
CA LEU A 428 15.12 54.24 11.06
C LEU A 428 15.74 53.11 10.24
N PHE A 429 15.72 53.25 8.91
CA PHE A 429 16.59 52.44 8.06
C PHE A 429 18.04 52.89 8.32
N PRO A 430 18.94 52.03 8.85
CA PRO A 430 20.35 52.34 8.83
C PRO A 430 20.81 52.31 7.37
N VAL A 431 21.64 53.27 6.99
CA VAL A 431 22.28 53.34 5.66
C VAL A 431 21.33 53.77 4.52
N GLU A 432 21.10 55.08 4.43
CA GLU A 432 21.33 55.75 3.15
C GLU A 432 22.87 55.81 2.96
N VAL A 433 23.46 54.99 2.07
CA VAL A 433 24.80 55.35 1.56
C VAL A 433 24.57 56.41 0.49
N ASP A 434 24.62 57.68 0.88
CA ASP A 434 24.74 58.74 -0.11
C ASP A 434 26.19 58.68 -0.66
N LEU A 435 26.38 57.87 -1.71
CA LEU A 435 27.65 57.69 -2.42
C LEU A 435 27.97 58.93 -3.26
N SER A 436 28.20 60.05 -2.57
CA SER A 436 28.71 61.28 -3.18
C SER A 436 29.95 60.97 -4.02
N GLN A 437 29.97 61.44 -5.28
CA GLN A 437 30.92 60.99 -6.31
C GLN A 437 32.41 61.27 -5.97
N THR A 438 32.69 62.02 -4.91
CA THR A 438 34.00 62.21 -4.30
C THR A 438 34.59 60.95 -3.64
N ALA A 439 33.80 59.91 -3.37
CA ALA A 439 34.24 58.70 -2.65
C ALA A 439 35.44 57.94 -3.29
N PHE A 440 35.69 58.15 -4.60
CA PHE A 440 36.79 57.51 -5.33
C PHE A 440 37.92 58.46 -5.76
N GLN A 441 37.91 59.73 -5.33
CA GLN A 441 38.96 60.69 -5.69
C GLN A 441 40.23 60.55 -4.83
N TYR A 442 41.03 59.53 -5.11
CA TYR A 442 42.43 59.47 -4.64
C TYR A 442 43.23 60.64 -5.22
N LYS A 443 43.69 61.54 -4.35
CA LYS A 443 44.53 62.69 -4.75
C LYS A 443 46.00 62.26 -4.90
N SER A 444 46.48 62.18 -6.14
CA SER A 444 47.87 61.87 -6.46
C SER A 444 48.83 63.02 -6.13
N ALA A 445 49.42 62.99 -4.93
CA ALA A 445 50.68 63.68 -4.57
C ALA A 445 51.23 63.12 -3.23
N GLY A 446 52.49 62.68 -3.09
CA GLY A 446 53.51 62.35 -4.08
C GLY A 446 54.92 62.79 -3.68
N GLN A 447 55.79 61.86 -3.27
CA GLN A 447 57.25 62.04 -3.41
C GLN A 447 58.07 60.73 -3.35
N GLN A 448 59.21 60.80 -4.03
CA GLN A 448 60.18 59.78 -4.44
C GLN A 448 60.83 58.91 -3.33
N SER A 449 61.14 57.66 -3.67
CA SER A 449 62.46 57.03 -3.41
C SER A 449 62.73 55.91 -4.42
N SER A 450 63.97 55.80 -4.91
CA SER A 450 64.41 54.89 -5.99
C SER A 450 65.10 53.61 -5.49
N VAL A 451 65.22 52.59 -6.36
CA VAL A 451 66.44 51.84 -6.75
C VAL A 451 66.08 50.83 -7.88
N GLU A 452 67.05 50.45 -8.72
CA GLU A 452 66.87 49.69 -9.97
C GLU A 452 66.87 48.14 -9.85
N SER A 453 66.29 47.50 -10.88
CA SER A 453 66.72 46.22 -11.50
C SER A 453 65.75 45.93 -12.67
N GLU A 454 66.08 46.15 -13.96
CA GLU A 454 67.04 45.44 -14.85
C GLU A 454 66.29 44.54 -15.87
N ASP A 455 66.28 45.00 -17.12
CA ASP A 455 66.19 44.34 -18.45
C ASP A 455 65.21 43.19 -18.77
N GLY A 456 64.65 43.23 -20.00
CA GLY A 456 63.67 42.25 -20.49
C GLY A 456 63.13 42.47 -21.92
N ASP A 457 64.00 42.84 -22.87
CA ASP A 457 63.80 42.93 -24.33
C ASP A 457 62.76 43.92 -24.92
N TYR A 458 63.17 44.49 -26.06
CA TYR A 458 62.37 45.28 -26.99
C TYR A 458 62.35 44.57 -28.35
N GLU A 459 61.22 44.61 -29.07
CA GLU A 459 61.26 44.92 -30.50
C GLU A 459 60.13 45.90 -30.84
N ALA A 460 60.42 46.78 -31.79
CA ALA A 460 59.46 47.68 -32.42
C ALA A 460 59.85 47.81 -33.89
N ASP A 461 58.87 47.98 -34.78
CA ASP A 461 58.80 49.23 -35.53
C ASP A 461 57.43 49.46 -36.19
N GLU A 462 57.18 50.70 -36.62
CA GLU A 462 55.92 51.16 -37.22
C GLU A 462 55.88 51.05 -38.76
N LYS A 463 54.65 50.98 -39.34
CA LYS A 463 54.13 51.78 -40.48
C LYS A 463 52.68 51.36 -40.84
N VAL A 464 51.68 52.21 -41.15
CA VAL A 464 51.58 53.49 -41.90
C VAL A 464 51.70 53.26 -43.43
N ASP A 465 50.79 53.68 -44.33
CA ASP A 465 49.50 54.43 -44.24
C ASP A 465 48.32 53.52 -44.77
N GLU A 466 47.18 53.87 -45.42
CA GLU A 466 46.62 55.07 -46.08
C GLU A 466 45.07 54.93 -46.27
N ASN A 467 44.32 56.05 -46.34
CA ASN A 467 42.89 56.21 -46.76
C ASN A 467 41.77 55.70 -45.79
N ASP A 468 40.75 56.46 -45.34
CA ASP A 468 40.02 57.65 -45.85
C ASP A 468 38.99 57.34 -46.98
N ASP A 469 37.77 57.88 -47.07
CA ASP A 469 37.09 59.01 -46.36
C ASP A 469 35.62 58.67 -46.00
N SER A 470 35.02 59.56 -45.21
CA SER A 470 33.69 59.68 -44.60
C SER A 470 32.42 59.45 -45.44
N LEU A 471 31.31 59.22 -44.71
CA LEU A 471 30.14 60.13 -44.73
C LEU A 471 29.16 59.86 -43.57
N MET A 472 28.86 60.90 -42.78
CA MET A 472 27.82 60.93 -41.73
C MET A 472 26.75 61.96 -42.10
N PRO A 473 25.48 61.73 -41.70
CA PRO A 473 24.82 62.60 -40.70
C PRO A 473 24.32 61.74 -39.51
N SER A 474 24.32 62.15 -38.23
CA SER A 474 23.69 63.32 -37.59
C SER A 474 22.16 63.39 -37.83
N THR A 475 21.28 63.69 -36.88
CA THR A 475 21.35 63.87 -35.41
C THR A 475 19.92 63.75 -34.87
N GLY A 476 19.70 63.24 -33.65
CA GLY A 476 18.37 63.22 -33.04
C GLY A 476 18.40 62.78 -31.57
N ASN A 477 18.01 63.66 -30.66
CA ASN A 477 18.06 63.47 -29.21
C ASN A 477 16.79 64.08 -28.56
N LEU A 478 16.63 63.91 -27.24
CA LEU A 478 15.48 64.29 -26.39
C LEU A 478 14.31 63.29 -26.50
N ILE A 479 13.78 62.64 -25.45
CA ILE A 479 13.48 63.01 -24.03
C ILE A 479 12.22 63.88 -23.91
N SER A 480 11.10 63.27 -23.49
CA SER A 480 10.37 63.55 -22.22
C SER A 480 8.95 62.93 -22.20
N THR A 481 8.38 62.76 -20.98
CA THR A 481 6.97 62.98 -20.54
C THR A 481 5.80 62.79 -21.55
N ASP A 482 4.62 62.26 -21.19
CA ASP A 482 4.02 62.02 -19.86
C ASP A 482 2.72 61.16 -19.93
N ILE A 483 2.36 60.52 -18.80
CA ILE A 483 1.02 60.44 -18.14
C ILE A 483 -0.26 59.92 -18.88
N ASP A 484 -1.10 59.25 -18.06
CA ASP A 484 -2.55 58.97 -18.12
C ASP A 484 -3.20 57.73 -18.83
N GLU A 485 -4.13 57.16 -18.05
CA GLU A 485 -5.34 56.34 -18.27
C GLU A 485 -5.54 55.50 -19.55
N MET A 486 -5.67 54.17 -19.38
CA MET A 486 -6.99 53.48 -19.27
C MET A 486 -6.87 52.16 -18.50
#